data_AF-A0A9N9PAW6-F1
#
_entry.id   AF-A0A9N9PAW6-F1
#
_cell.length_a   1.000
_cell.length_b   1.000
_cell.length_c   1.000
_cell.angle_alpha   90.00
_cell.angle_beta   90.00
_cell.angle_gamma   90.00
#
_symmetry.space_group_name_H-M   'P 1'
#
loop_
_entity.id
_entity.type
_entity.pdbx_description
1 polymer ?
#
loop_
_entity_poly.entity_id
_entity_poly.type
_entity_poly.pdbx_seq_one_letter_code
_entity_poly.pdbx_strand_id
1 'polypeptide(L)' 'MKIYICYNTNDKDTFEIQVGAIKPGQNVIIVDDLIATGTAAAAGQLVEKSGGNLLEYIFLIELADLN' A
#
# COMPACT_ATOMS: atom_id res chain seq x y z
N MET A 1 -5.35 6.32 -10.85
CA MET A 1 -5.33 5.75 -9.48
C MET A 1 -5.72 4.30 -9.60
N LYS A 2 -4.81 3.36 -9.31
CA LYS A 2 -5.10 1.92 -9.34
C LYS A 2 -4.75 1.39 -7.96
N ILE A 3 -5.77 0.91 -7.26
CA ILE A 3 -5.67 0.34 -5.92
C ILE A 3 -5.52 -1.17 -6.12
N TYR A 4 -4.48 -1.75 -5.53
CA TYR A 4 -4.22 -3.19 -5.57
C TYR A 4 -4.20 -3.68 -4.12
N ILE A 5 -5.13 -4.57 -3.77
CA ILE A 5 -5.18 -5.20 -2.45
C ILE A 5 -5.37 -6.71 -2.67
N CYS A 6 -4.40 -7.50 -2.23
CA CYS A 6 -4.52 -8.95 -2.08
C CYS A 6 -4.35 -9.27 -0.59
N TYR A 7 -5.27 -10.04 -0.01
CA TYR A 7 -5.13 -10.62 1.33
C TYR A 7 -5.02 -12.14 1.20
N ASN A 8 -4.14 -12.76 1.99
CA ASN A 8 -4.12 -14.21 2.17
C ASN A 8 -4.08 -14.54 3.67
N THR A 9 -5.14 -15.17 4.17
CA THR A 9 -5.26 -15.61 5.57
C THR A 9 -4.54 -16.94 5.74
N ASN A 10 -3.40 -16.91 6.44
CA ASN A 10 -2.89 -17.93 7.39
C ASN A 10 -1.50 -17.46 7.89
N ASP A 11 -1.47 -16.83 9.08
CA ASP A 11 -0.31 -16.43 9.89
C ASP A 11 0.72 -15.43 9.34
N LYS A 12 0.61 -14.95 8.08
CA LYS A 12 1.36 -13.77 7.57
C LYS A 12 0.59 -13.00 6.49
N ASP A 13 0.39 -11.70 6.70
CA ASP A 13 -0.11 -10.78 5.67
C ASP A 13 0.96 -10.59 4.58
N THR A 14 0.56 -10.79 3.32
CA THR A 14 1.44 -10.62 2.16
C THR A 14 0.85 -9.55 1.25
N PHE A 15 1.67 -8.56 0.87
CA PHE A 15 1.29 -7.51 -0.07
C PHE A 15 1.79 -7.84 -1.47
N GLU A 16 0.91 -7.74 -2.47
CA GLU A 16 1.19 -8.05 -3.86
C GLU A 16 0.73 -6.94 -4.79
N ILE A 17 1.43 -6.77 -5.92
CA ILE A 17 1.09 -5.83 -6.96
C ILE A 17 1.18 -6.53 -8.32
N GLN A 18 0.29 -6.18 -9.23
CA GLN A 18 0.36 -6.69 -10.60
C GLN A 18 1.68 -6.25 -11.26
N VAL A 19 2.38 -7.20 -11.87
CA VAL A 19 3.64 -6.94 -12.59
C VAL A 19 3.41 -5.88 -13.68
N GLY A 20 4.24 -4.84 -13.68
CA GLY A 20 4.17 -3.73 -14.62
C GLY A 20 3.07 -2.71 -14.33
N ALA A 21 2.36 -2.81 -13.20
CA ALA A 21 1.36 -1.82 -12.79
C ALA A 21 1.98 -0.44 -12.49
N ILE A 22 3.23 -0.43 -12.02
CA ILE A 22 4.03 0.77 -11.76
C ILE A 22 5.18 0.78 -12.77
N LYS A 23 5.36 1.90 -13.46
CA LYS A 23 6.53 2.13 -14.31
C LYS A 23 7.64 2.79 -13.47
N PRO A 24 8.92 2.55 -13.79
CA PRO A 24 10.03 3.22 -13.12
C PRO A 24 9.89 4.75 -13.15
N GLY A 25 10.10 5.41 -12.01
CA GLY A 25 9.97 6.86 -11.82
C GLY A 25 8.54 7.37 -11.75
N GLN A 26 7.53 6.50 -11.81
CA GLN A 26 6.14 6.92 -11.71
C GLN A 26 5.82 7.35 -10.27
N ASN A 27 5.21 8.52 -10.14
CA ASN A 27 4.72 9.01 -8.86
C ASN A 27 3.45 8.24 -8.43
N VAL A 28 3.42 7.82 -7.18
CA VAL A 28 2.36 7.00 -6.60
C VAL A 28 1.87 7.62 -5.30
N ILE A 29 0.55 7.61 -5.12
CA ILE A 29 -0.11 7.90 -3.85
C ILE A 29 -0.87 6.63 -3.47
N ILE A 30 -0.72 6.20 -2.23
CA ILE A 30 -1.47 5.07 -1.68
C ILE A 30 -2.74 5.64 -1.03
N VAL A 31 -3.89 5.09 -1.40
CA VAL A 31 -5.19 5.49 -0.86
C VAL A 31 -5.90 4.26 -0.34
N ASP A 32 -6.32 4.30 0.93
CA ASP A 32 -7.07 3.22 1.55
C ASP A 32 -8.21 3.80 2.41
N ASP A 33 -9.27 3.03 2.62
CA ASP A 33 -10.36 3.46 3.51
C ASP A 33 -9.94 3.41 4.97
N LEU A 34 -9.29 2.31 5.35
CA LEU A 34 -8.73 2.05 6.66
C LEU A 34 -7.42 1.29 6.52
N ILE A 35 -6.31 1.92 6.91
CA ILE A 35 -5.02 1.23 6.98
C ILE A 35 -4.53 1.17 8.42
N ALA A 36 -3.85 0.08 8.78
CA ALA A 36 -2.99 0.04 9.95
C ALA A 36 -1.56 0.50 9.59
N THR A 37 -0.82 1.06 10.54
CA THR A 37 0.54 1.59 10.31
C THR A 37 1.49 0.57 9.68
N GLY A 38 1.39 -0.71 10.08
CA GLY A 38 2.21 -1.79 9.51
C GLY A 38 1.88 -2.10 8.05
N THR A 39 0.59 -2.05 7.68
CA THR A 39 0.12 -2.29 6.32
C THR A 39 0.50 -1.17 5.35
N ALA A 40 0.51 0.09 5.83
CA ALA A 40 0.97 1.23 5.03
C ALA A 40 2.45 1.08 4.64
N ALA A 41 3.30 0.74 5.61
CA ALA A 41 4.73 0.58 5.37
C ALA A 41 5.04 -0.53 4.35
N ALA A 42 4.32 -1.65 4.42
CA ALA A 42 4.48 -2.76 3.49
C ALA A 42 4.10 -2.38 2.04
N ALA A 43 2.99 -1.65 1.89
CA ALA A 43 2.54 -1.15 0.59
C ALA A 43 3.55 -0.14 -0.01
N GLY A 44 4.10 0.77 0.81
CA GLY A 44 5.13 1.72 0.37
C GLY A 44 6.41 1.03 -0.12
N GLN A 45 6.89 0.03 0.62
CA GLN A 45 8.04 -0.77 0.18
C GLN A 45 7.80 -1.48 -1.15
N LEU A 46 6.57 -1.93 -1.41
CA LEU A 46 6.24 -2.59 -2.67
C LEU A 46 6.23 -1.61 -3.85
N VAL A 47 5.80 -0.37 -3.63
CA VAL A 47 5.89 0.72 -4.61
C VAL A 47 7.36 1.01 -4.96
N GLU A 48 8.21 1.16 -3.95
CA GLU A 48 9.64 1.43 -4.12
C GLU A 48 10.34 0.28 -4.87
N LYS A 49 10.08 -0.97 -4.49
CA LYS A 49 10.61 -2.16 -5.18
C LYS A 49 10.14 -2.26 -6.64
N SER A 50 8.98 -1.70 -6.94
CA SER A 50 8.44 -1.61 -8.31
C SER A 50 9.00 -0.42 -9.10
N GLY A 51 9.92 0.36 -8.51
CA GLY A 51 10.57 1.52 -9.12
C GLY A 51 9.71 2.79 -9.09
N GLY A 52 8.62 2.82 -8.32
CA GLY A 52 7.78 4.01 -8.15
C GLY A 52 8.32 4.96 -7.09
N ASN A 53 7.94 6.23 -7.20
CA ASN A 53 8.19 7.24 -6.18
C ASN A 53 6.93 7.39 -5.33
N LEU A 54 6.97 6.92 -4.09
CA LEU A 54 5.86 7.14 -3.17
C LEU A 54 5.85 8.60 -2.71
N LEU A 55 4.76 9.31 -2.98
CA LEU A 55 4.62 10.71 -2.58
C LEU A 55 3.98 10.82 -1.19
N GLU A 56 2.82 10.20 -1.03
CA GLU A 56 1.98 10.34 0.16
C GLU A 56 1.10 9.11 0.37
N TYR A 57 0.58 9.00 1.59
CA TYR A 57 -0.52 8.12 1.92
C TYR A 57 -1.76 8.94 2.26
N ILE A 58 -2.92 8.50 1.80
CA ILE A 58 -4.22 9.12 2.10
C ILE A 58 -5.13 8.06 2.68
N PHE A 59 -5.67 8.33 3.87
CA PHE A 59 -6.59 7.43 4.57
C PHE A 59 -7.92 8.15 4.80
N LEU A 60 -9.02 7.47 4.49
CA LEU A 60 -10.35 8.07 4.63
C LEU A 60 -10.82 8.06 6.09
N ILE A 61 -10.47 7.02 6.84
CA ILE A 61 -10.77 6.86 8.26
C ILE A 61 -9.46 6.52 8.97
N GLU A 62 -9.01 7.42 9.84
CA GLU A 62 -7.94 7.14 10.78
C GLU A 62 -8.56 6.43 11.99
N LEU A 63 -8.23 5.15 12.20
CA LEU A 63 -8.53 4.49 13.49
C LEU A 63 -7.56 5.08 14.53
N ALA A 64 -7.98 6.19 15.13
CA ALA A 64 -7.39 6.66 16.39
C ALA A 64 -7.76 5.62 17.47
N ASP A 65 -6.78 4.80 17.85
CA ASP A 65 -6.80 3.87 18.98
C ASP A 65 -8.04 2.95 19.10
N LEU A 66 -7.92 1.71 18.64
CA LEU A 66 -8.67 0.60 19.25
C LEU A 66 -7.86 0.10 20.45
N ASN A 67 -8.23 0.55 21.66
CA ASN A 67 -7.70 0.03 22.93
C ASN A 67 -8.02 -1.46 23.12
#